data_AF-A0AA36Y3R8-F1
#
_entry.id   AF-A0AA36Y3R8-F1
#
_cell.length_a   1.000
_cell.length_b   1.000
_cell.length_c   1.000
_cell.angle_alpha   90.00
_cell.angle_beta   90.00
_cell.angle_gamma   90.00
#
_symmetry.space_group_name_H-M   'P 1'
#
loop_
_entity.id
_entity.type
_entity.pdbx_description
1 polymer ?
#
loop_
_entity_poly.entity_id
_entity_poly.type
_entity_poly.pdbx_seq_one_letter_code
_entity_poly.pdbx_strand_id
1 'polypeptide(L)' 'MGGLLIDTLIYNFFQENEDFKDSSTDDYLKILTDLYKYLENQNPDQSYWLAVGSNQQVSNTDNGAFVSKAEKAI' A
#
# COMPACT_ATOMS: atom_id res chain seq x y z
N MET A 1 -8.35 7.48 0.78
CA MET A 1 -8.27 6.16 1.44
C MET A 1 -8.68 6.30 2.89
N GLY A 2 -9.36 5.29 3.45
CA GLY A 2 -9.55 5.17 4.90
C GLY A 2 -8.34 4.54 5.58
N GLY A 3 -8.18 4.73 6.90
CA GLY A 3 -7.03 4.22 7.66
C GLY A 3 -6.84 2.70 7.54
N LEU A 4 -7.92 1.92 7.64
CA LEU A 4 -7.84 0.46 7.52
C LEU A 4 -7.35 -0.03 6.14
N LEU A 5 -7.61 0.73 5.08
CA LEU A 5 -7.10 0.42 3.74
C LEU A 5 -5.59 0.63 3.67
N ILE A 6 -5.11 1.72 4.28
CA ILE A 6 -3.69 2.03 4.37
C ILE A 6 -2.98 0.91 5.15
N ASP A 7 -3.50 0.52 6.31
CA ASP A 7 -2.94 -0.57 7.11
C ASP A 7 -2.84 -1.89 6.32
N THR A 8 -3.91 -2.22 5.58
CA THR A 8 -3.98 -3.44 4.76
C THR A 8 -2.94 -3.43 3.63
N LEU A 9 -2.86 -2.33 2.88
CA LEU A 9 -1.93 -2.21 1.74
C LEU A 9 -0.47 -2.16 2.19
N ILE A 10 -0.16 -1.43 3.26
CA ILE A 10 1.20 -1.36 3.80
C ILE A 10 1.64 -2.73 4.31
N TYR A 11 0.78 -3.45 5.02
CA TYR A 11 1.10 -4.81 5.47
C TYR A 11 1.40 -5.73 4.28
N ASN A 12 0.55 -5.72 3.24
CA ASN A 12 0.76 -6.55 2.05
C ASN A 12 2.08 -6.20 1.36
N PHE A 13 2.41 -4.91 1.22
CA PHE A 13 3.69 -4.46 0.68
C PHE A 13 4.89 -5.07 1.44
N PHE A 14 4.89 -5.02 2.77
CA PHE A 14 6.00 -5.60 3.55
C PHE A 14 6.04 -7.13 3.51
N GLN A 15 4.89 -7.80 3.38
CA GLN A 15 4.85 -9.25 3.21
C GLN A 15 5.39 -9.70 1.84
N GLU A 16 5.17 -8.90 0.79
CA GLU A 16 5.68 -9.17 -0.56
C GLU A 16 7.18 -8.81 -0.69
N ASN A 17 7.72 -7.99 0.21
CA ASN A 17 9.10 -7.51 0.20
C ASN A 17 9.83 -7.92 1.48
N GLU A 18 10.08 -9.24 1.64
CA GLU A 18 10.73 -9.80 2.83
C GLU A 18 12.14 -9.25 3.11
N ASP A 19 12.78 -8.64 2.11
CA ASP A 19 14.12 -8.04 2.17
C ASP A 19 14.21 -6.83 3.11
N PHE A 20 13.08 -6.26 3.56
CA PHE A 20 13.08 -5.13 4.49
C PHE A 20 13.25 -5.52 5.96
N LYS A 21 13.30 -6.81 6.31
CA LYS A 21 13.49 -7.25 7.72
C LYS A 21 14.80 -6.78 8.33
N ASP A 22 15.84 -6.65 7.52
CA ASP A 22 17.18 -6.18 7.92
C ASP A 22 17.43 -4.71 7.54
N SER A 23 16.40 -3.99 7.09
CA SER A 23 16.52 -2.59 6.68
C SER A 23 16.74 -1.65 7.86
N SER A 24 17.50 -0.60 7.60
CA SER A 24 17.84 0.43 8.59
C SER A 24 17.14 1.75 8.26
N THR A 25 17.34 2.76 9.12
CA THR A 25 16.82 4.11 8.85
C THR A 25 17.39 4.70 7.54
N ASP A 26 18.57 4.28 7.12
CA ASP A 26 19.20 4.75 5.88
C ASP A 26 18.44 4.26 4.63
N ASP A 27 17.71 3.16 4.74
CA ASP A 27 16.90 2.59 3.66
C ASP A 27 15.52 3.25 3.51
N TYR A 28 15.17 4.18 4.41
CA TYR A 28 13.85 4.81 4.48
C TYR A 28 13.39 5.38 3.13
N LEU A 29 14.25 6.13 2.44
CA LEU A 29 13.89 6.73 1.15
C LEU A 29 13.61 5.66 0.08
N LYS A 30 14.36 4.55 0.10
CA LYS A 30 14.14 3.44 -0.81
C LYS A 30 12.82 2.75 -0.51
N ILE A 31 12.57 2.42 0.77
CA ILE A 31 11.30 1.80 1.21
C ILE A 31 10.11 2.69 0.83
N LEU A 32 10.22 4.00 1.05
CA LEU A 32 9.15 4.95 0.72
C LEU A 32 8.90 5.02 -0.79
N THR A 33 9.97 5.04 -1.59
CA THR A 33 9.86 5.05 -3.06
C THR A 33 9.22 3.76 -3.57
N ASP A 34 9.64 2.61 -3.04
CA ASP A 34 9.09 1.32 -3.45
C ASP A 34 7.64 1.13 -2.96
N LEU A 35 7.28 1.70 -1.81
CA LEU A 35 5.90 1.77 -1.35
C LEU A 35 5.03 2.60 -2.30
N TYR A 36 5.48 3.78 -2.75
CA TYR A 36 4.71 4.56 -3.72
C TYR A 36 4.57 3.82 -5.05
N LYS A 37 5.61 3.12 -5.52
CA LYS A 37 5.51 2.24 -6.70
C LYS A 37 4.52 1.10 -6.50
N TYR A 38 4.46 0.52 -5.31
CA TYR A 38 3.46 -0.50 -5.00
C TYR A 38 2.03 0.07 -5.06
N LEU A 39 1.83 1.29 -4.53
CA LEU A 39 0.53 1.95 -4.50
C LEU A 39 0.05 2.41 -5.89
N GLU A 40 0.94 2.94 -6.74
CA GLU A 40 0.59 3.36 -8.11
C GLU A 40 0.25 2.17 -9.02
N ASN A 41 0.72 0.97 -8.68
CA ASN A 41 0.44 -0.25 -9.45
C ASN A 41 -0.81 -1.00 -8.96
N GLN A 42 -1.51 -0.49 -7.93
CA GLN A 42 -2.80 -1.06 -7.52
C GLN A 42 -3.88 -0.83 -8.57
N ASN A 43 -4.82 -1.76 -8.69
CA ASN A 43 -5.98 -1.59 -9.57
C ASN A 43 -6.94 -0.53 -8.98
N PRO A 44 -7.13 0.64 -9.63
CA PRO A 44 -8.00 1.69 -9.13
C PRO A 44 -9.49 1.29 -9.12
N ASP A 45 -9.89 0.35 -9.97
CA ASP A 45 -11.26 -0.15 -10.09
C ASP A 45 -11.58 -1.30 -9.13
N GLN A 46 -10.60 -1.74 -8.32
CA GLN A 46 -10.82 -2.76 -7.31
C GLN A 46 -11.84 -2.26 -6.28
N SER A 47 -12.86 -3.07 -5.99
CA SER A 47 -13.97 -2.67 -5.12
C SER A 47 -13.64 -2.75 -3.63
N TYR A 48 -12.81 -3.73 -3.24
CA TYR A 48 -12.38 -3.91 -1.85
C TYR A 48 -11.05 -4.68 -1.74
N TRP A 49 -10.43 -4.58 -0.58
CA TRP A 49 -9.34 -5.45 -0.12
C TRP A 49 -9.78 -6.23 1.12
N LEU A 50 -9.10 -7.33 1.44
CA LEU A 50 -9.35 -8.08 2.66
C LEU A 50 -8.37 -7.60 3.74
N ALA A 51 -8.90 -7.09 4.85
CA ALA A 51 -8.10 -6.69 5.99
C ALA A 51 -7.33 -7.89 6.55
N VAL A 52 -6.08 -7.65 6.89
CA VAL A 52 -5.18 -8.66 7.45
C VAL A 52 -5.73 -9.15 8.79
N GLY A 53 -5.73 -10.47 8.99
CA GLY A 53 -6.22 -11.12 10.20
C GLY A 53 -7.73 -11.34 10.20
N SER A 54 -8.56 -10.29 10.09
CA SER A 54 -10.02 -10.40 10.17
C SER A 54 -10.69 -10.80 8.85
N ASN A 55 -10.01 -10.63 7.71
CA ASN A 55 -10.58 -10.74 6.36
C ASN A 55 -11.82 -9.85 6.14
N GLN A 56 -11.99 -8.79 6.94
CA GLN A 56 -13.05 -7.82 6.70
C GLN A 56 -12.84 -7.16 5.34
N GLN A 57 -13.91 -6.96 4.58
CA GLN A 57 -13.85 -6.17 3.35
C GLN A 57 -13.59 -4.70 3.67
N VAL A 58 -12.51 -4.17 3.11
CA VAL A 58 -12.14 -2.76 3.18
C VAL A 58 -12.43 -2.14 1.81
N SER A 59 -13.51 -1.38 1.73
CA SER A 59 -13.99 -0.84 0.45
C SER A 59 -13.10 0.28 -0.07
N ASN A 60 -13.05 0.39 -1.40
CA ASN A 60 -12.39 1.48 -2.13
C ASN A 60 -13.20 2.78 -2.04
N THR A 61 -13.17 3.45 -0.89
CA THR A 61 -13.99 4.62 -0.63
C THR A 61 -13.56 5.89 -1.37
N ASP A 62 -12.33 5.92 -1.90
CA ASP A 62 -11.83 7.04 -2.69
C ASP A 62 -11.74 6.75 -4.19
N ASN A 63 -12.39 5.68 -4.66
CA ASN A 63 -12.46 5.29 -6.07
C ASN A 63 -11.08 5.24 -6.74
N GLY A 64 -10.08 4.66 -6.06
CA GLY A 64 -8.74 4.50 -6.61
C GLY A 64 -7.93 5.80 -6.72
N ALA A 65 -8.41 6.93 -6.19
CA ALA A 65 -7.71 8.22 -6.28
C ALA A 65 -6.29 8.20 -5.66
N PHE A 66 -6.01 7.26 -4.75
CA PHE A 66 -4.67 7.09 -4.19
C PHE A 66 -3.64 6.59 -5.21
N VAL A 67 -4.06 5.83 -6.21
CA VAL A 67 -3.19 5.29 -7.26
C VAL A 67 -2.56 6.45 -8.03
N SER A 68 -3.37 7.37 -8.55
CA SER A 68 -2.89 8.57 -9.26
C SER A 68 -2.16 9.57 -8.36
N LYS A 69 -2.37 9.52 -7.04
CA LYS A 69 -1.60 10.33 -6.09
C LYS A 69 -0.22 9.75 -5.83
N ALA A 70 -0.11 8.42 -5.76
CA ALA A 70 1.16 7.72 -5.62
C ALA A 70 2.04 7.93 -6.85
N GLU A 71 1.46 7.85 -8.05
CA GLU A 71 2.15 8.14 -9.32
C GLU A 71 2.77 9.56 -9.35
N LYS A 72 2.09 10.55 -8.76
CA LYS A 72 2.58 11.94 -8.70
C LYS A 72 3.60 12.20 -7.59
N ALA A 73 3.77 11.27 -6.66
CA ALA A 73 4.61 11.44 -5.48
C ALA A 73 6.07 11.01 -5.73
N ILE A 74 6.33 10.31 -6.85
CA ILE A 74 7.64 9.87 -7.32
C ILE A 74 8.13 10.86 -8.38
#